data_AF-A0A7W6K987-F1
#
_entry.id   AF-A0A7W6K987-F1
#
_cell.length_a   1.000
_cell.length_b   1.000
_cell.length_c   1.000
_cell.angle_alpha   90.00
_cell.angle_beta   90.00
_cell.angle_gamma   90.00
#
_symmetry.space_group_name_H-M   'P 1'
#
loop_
_entity.id
_entity.type
_entity.pdbx_description
1 polymer ?
#
loop_
_entity_poly.entity_id
_entity_poly.type
_entity_poly.pdbx_seq_one_letter_code
_entity_poly.pdbx_strand_id
1 'polypeptide(L)' 'MKQIYLMVALLAMLLTSACYSARTAGNSGKVPPGQAKKGTGSKSAKPFAPGQQKRN' A
#
# COMPACT_ATOMS: atom_id res chain seq x y z
N MET A 1 28.25 -28.81 3.56
CA MET A 1 27.22 -28.46 2.56
C MET A 1 25.87 -28.09 3.16
N LYS A 2 25.22 -28.93 3.99
CA LYS A 2 23.94 -28.60 4.65
C LYS A 2 23.92 -27.26 5.42
N GLN A 3 25.00 -26.93 6.11
CA GLN A 3 25.15 -25.66 6.84
C GLN A 3 25.16 -24.43 5.93
N ILE A 4 25.72 -24.56 4.72
CA ILE A 4 25.77 -23.49 3.72
C ILE A 4 24.36 -23.25 3.15
N TYR A 5 23.61 -24.33 2.87
CA TYR A 5 22.22 -24.23 2.44
C TYR A 5 21.32 -23.57 3.49
N LEU A 6 21.55 -23.85 4.78
CA LEU A 6 20.84 -23.20 5.89
C LEU A 6 21.12 -21.69 5.94
N MET A 7 22.38 -21.28 5.79
CA MET A 7 22.78 -19.87 5.78
C MET A 7 22.15 -19.09 4.62
N VAL A 8 22.13 -19.69 3.43
CA VAL A 8 21.53 -19.07 2.23
C VAL A 8 20.00 -18.95 2.37
N ALA A 9 19.34 -19.98 2.92
CA ALA A 9 17.88 -19.96 3.14
C ALA A 9 17.45 -18.86 4.13
N LEU A 10 18.22 -18.68 5.21
CA LEU A 10 17.96 -17.63 6.21
C LEU A 10 18.09 -16.22 5.61
N LEU A 11 19.13 -16.00 4.80
CA LEU A 11 19.36 -14.73 4.12
C LEU A 11 18.24 -14.39 3.12
N ALA A 12 17.78 -15.38 2.36
CA ALA A 12 16.67 -15.22 1.41
C ALA A 12 15.34 -14.87 2.11
N MET A 13 15.09 -15.47 3.29
CA MET A 13 13.89 -15.18 4.08
C MET A 13 13.89 -13.75 4.64
N LEU A 14 15.05 -13.25 5.07
CA LEU A 14 15.18 -11.88 5.58
C LEU A 14 14.92 -10.83 4.48
N LEU A 15 15.44 -11.07 3.27
CA LEU A 15 15.29 -10.14 2.13
C LEU A 15 13.84 -10.01 1.64
N THR A 16 12.99 -11.00 1.87
CA THR A 16 11.59 -10.98 1.42
C THR A 16 10.61 -10.37 2.43
N SER A 17 11.05 -10.15 3.68
CA SER A 17 10.17 -9.69 4.77
C SER A 17 9.82 -8.19 4.75
N ALA A 18 10.53 -7.36 3.98
CA ALA A 18 10.41 -5.90 4.02
C ALA A 18 9.32 -5.29 3.09
N CYS A 19 8.60 -6.09 2.32
CA CYS A 19 7.71 -5.60 1.26
C CYS A 19 6.24 -5.42 1.69
N TYR A 20 5.96 -4.86 2.87
CA TYR A 20 4.59 -4.46 3.22
C TYR A 20 4.45 -2.94 3.22
N SER A 21 3.62 -2.42 2.30
CA SER A 21 3.17 -1.04 2.36
C SER A 21 2.07 -0.93 3.42
N ALA A 22 2.40 -0.38 4.59
CA ALA A 22 1.39 -0.03 5.60
C ALA A 22 0.38 0.95 4.98
N ARG A 23 -0.82 0.46 4.66
CA ARG A 23 -1.95 1.30 4.23
C ARG A 23 -2.49 1.98 5.47
N THR A 24 -1.88 3.07 5.91
CA THR A 24 -2.42 3.90 6.99
C THR A 24 -3.65 4.65 6.44
N ALA A 25 -4.82 4.04 6.57
CA ALA A 25 -6.03 4.82 6.74
C ALA A 25 -5.92 5.45 8.13
N GLY A 26 -5.93 6.78 8.22
CA GLY A 26 -5.96 7.45 9.53
C GLY A 26 -7.14 6.96 10.37
N ASN A 27 -7.17 7.33 11.66
CA ASN A 27 -8.08 6.86 12.72
C ASN A 27 -9.60 6.78 12.39
N SER A 28 -10.02 7.30 11.23
CA SER A 28 -11.39 7.27 10.73
C SER A 28 -11.73 6.01 9.89
N GLY A 29 -10.76 5.13 9.59
CA GLY A 29 -10.99 3.94 8.74
C GLY A 29 -11.33 4.25 7.27
N LYS A 30 -11.37 5.54 6.91
CA LYS A 30 -11.63 6.03 5.56
C LYS A 30 -10.30 6.16 4.81
N VAL A 31 -10.28 5.70 3.57
CA VAL A 31 -9.14 5.91 2.67
C VAL A 31 -9.01 7.41 2.39
N PRO A 32 -7.85 8.05 2.67
CA PRO A 32 -7.66 9.47 2.37
C PRO A 32 -7.92 9.76 0.89
N PRO A 33 -8.49 10.92 0.55
CA PRO A 33 -8.87 11.25 -0.82
C PRO A 33 -7.70 11.14 -1.82
N GLY A 34 -6.49 11.52 -1.39
CA GLY A 34 -5.27 11.34 -2.19
C GLY A 34 -4.93 9.88 -2.47
N GLN A 35 -5.15 8.98 -1.51
CA GLN A 35 -4.96 7.53 -1.69
C GLN A 35 -6.05 6.91 -2.56
N ALA A 36 -7.29 7.37 -2.41
CA ALA A 36 -8.40 6.95 -3.26
C ALA A 36 -8.18 7.35 -4.74
N LYS A 37 -7.67 8.57 -4.99
CA LYS A 37 -7.28 8.99 -6.35
C LYS A 37 -6.18 8.08 -6.93
N LYS A 38 -5.12 7.81 -6.16
CA LYS A 38 -4.03 6.92 -6.58
C LYS A 38 -4.53 5.50 -6.89
N GLY A 39 -5.38 4.94 -6.03
CA GLY A 39 -5.93 3.59 -6.21
C GLY A 39 -6.89 3.46 -7.40
N THR A 40 -7.60 4.54 -7.77
CA THR A 40 -8.55 4.52 -8.90
C THR A 40 -7.91 4.82 -10.26
N GLY A 41 -6.64 5.25 -10.31
CA GLY A 41 -5.95 5.59 -11.57
C GLY A 41 -6.60 6.76 -12.34
N SER A 42 -7.40 7.57 -11.67
CA SER A 42 -8.18 8.63 -12.31
C SER A 42 -7.33 9.86 -12.66
N LYS A 43 -7.48 10.35 -13.89
CA LYS A 43 -6.77 11.55 -14.38
C LYS A 43 -7.16 12.82 -13.62
N SER A 44 -8.42 12.92 -13.16
CA SER A 44 -8.95 14.11 -12.48
C SER A 44 -9.01 13.93 -10.95
N ALA A 45 -8.57 14.96 -10.20
CA ALA A 45 -8.67 15.00 -8.74
C ALA A 45 -10.02 15.48 -8.22
N LYS A 46 -10.83 16.12 -9.08
CA LYS A 46 -12.13 16.72 -8.71
C LYS A 46 -13.05 15.76 -7.95
N PRO A 47 -13.29 14.51 -8.38
CA PRO A 47 -14.20 13.60 -7.67
C PRO A 47 -13.70 13.11 -6.31
N PHE A 48 -12.45 13.42 -5.94
CA PHE A 48 -11.87 13.07 -4.64
C PHE A 48 -11.71 14.29 -3.72
N ALA A 49 -12.05 15.50 -4.16
CA ALA A 49 -11.93 16.69 -3.34
C ALA A 49 -13.00 16.71 -2.23
N PRO A 50 -12.70 17.21 -1.02
CA PRO A 50 -13.69 17.40 0.04
C PRO A 50 -14.84 18.29 -0.43
N GLY A 51 -16.09 17.88 -0.22
CA GLY A 51 -17.28 18.64 -0.65
C GLY A 51 -17.74 18.39 -2.09
N GLN A 52 -17.01 17.61 -2.89
CA GLN A 52 -17.50 17.15 -4.18
C GLN A 52 -18.41 15.94 -3.98
N GLN A 53 -19.72 16.14 -4.21
CA GLN A 53 -20.70 15.05 -4.19
C GLN A 53 -20.51 14.22 -5.47
N LYS A 54 -20.30 12.90 -5.32
CA LYS A 54 -20.43 11.99 -6.47
C LYS A 54 -21.88 12.11 -6.97
N ARG A 55 -22.09 12.79 -8.10
CA ARG A 55 -23.33 12.65 -8.86
C ARG A 55 -23.32 11.23 -9.42
N ASN A 56 -24.31 10.45 -8.99
CA ASN A 56 -24.62 9.14 -9.55
C ASN A 56 -25.59 9.34 -10.71
#